data_AF-A0AAW0UE63-F1
#
_entry.id   AF-A0AAW0UE63-F1
#
_cell.length_a   1.000
_cell.length_b   1.000
_cell.length_c   1.000
_cell.angle_alpha   90.00
_cell.angle_beta   90.00
_cell.angle_gamma   90.00
#
_symmetry.space_group_name_H-M   'P 1'
#
loop_
_entity.id
_entity.type
_entity.pdbx_description
1 polymer ?
#
loop_
_entity_poly.entity_id
_entity_poly.type
_entity_poly.pdbx_seq_one_letter_code
_entity_poly.pdbx_strand_id
1 'polypeptide(L)'
;MPRWQSLALPFTGDTWIAVLVMAIFLGPIFFVLSRPHKLAAQYSVMMDFEEVYKHLIAGRGAYMASRNNLIYTISLYSKSGIPTLRLMKECFQPYSTALGVQSNSPLKRSLNRAVTWIAESGMPYQWVRETLMIVRKDRRATSNDTIDIIATESGSRVSFTLEHLQGVFIMFGVGCGLSFLVFLTEIPF
;
A
#
# COMPACT_ATOMS: atom_id res chain seq x y z
N MET A 1 -3.84 -57.83 -10.27
CA MET A 1 -4.38 -57.16 -9.06
C MET A 1 -3.77 -55.77 -8.98
N PRO A 2 -4.55 -54.67 -8.82
CA PRO A 2 -4.06 -53.32 -9.11
C PRO A 2 -3.39 -52.64 -7.91
N ARG A 3 -2.30 -51.90 -8.18
CA ARG A 3 -1.32 -51.24 -7.29
C ARG A 3 -1.83 -49.95 -6.62
N TRP A 4 -3.07 -49.92 -6.13
CA TRP A 4 -3.67 -48.70 -5.54
C TRP A 4 -3.74 -48.71 -4.00
N GLN A 5 -3.20 -49.71 -3.32
CA GLN A 5 -3.19 -49.77 -1.85
C GLN A 5 -2.01 -49.04 -1.17
N SER A 6 -1.09 -48.41 -1.90
CA SER A 6 0.13 -47.81 -1.32
C SER A 6 0.15 -46.27 -1.28
N LEU A 7 -1.01 -45.62 -1.22
CA LEU A 7 -1.07 -44.16 -1.03
C LEU A 7 -1.00 -43.75 0.46
N ALA A 8 -1.00 -44.72 1.37
CA ALA A 8 -0.66 -44.53 2.77
C ALA A 8 0.58 -45.35 3.11
N LEU A 9 1.76 -44.70 3.05
CA LEU A 9 3.06 -45.06 3.67
C LEU A 9 4.06 -45.84 2.78
N PRO A 10 5.35 -45.43 2.81
CA PRO A 10 6.18 -45.53 4.01
C PRO A 10 6.53 -44.14 4.58
N PHE A 11 5.62 -43.54 5.34
CA PHE A 11 5.97 -42.43 6.23
C PHE A 11 6.54 -43.08 7.50
N THR A 12 7.87 -43.23 7.52
CA THR A 12 8.64 -43.58 8.71
C THR A 12 8.32 -42.58 9.84
N GLY A 13 8.41 -43.00 11.11
CA GLY A 13 8.10 -42.16 12.27
C GLY A 13 8.82 -40.80 12.25
N ASP A 14 9.99 -40.75 11.63
CA ASP A 14 10.81 -39.55 11.43
C ASP A 14 10.10 -38.46 10.62
N THR A 15 9.25 -38.82 9.66
CA THR A 15 8.50 -37.84 8.85
C THR A 15 7.40 -37.15 9.67
N TRP A 16 6.76 -37.88 10.60
CA TRP A 16 5.79 -37.28 11.53
C TRP A 16 6.46 -36.36 12.54
N ILE A 17 7.67 -36.71 13.00
CA ILE A 17 8.49 -35.83 13.85
C ILE A 17 8.83 -34.55 13.08
N ALA A 18 9.29 -34.66 11.83
CA ALA A 18 9.61 -33.49 11.00
C ALA A 18 8.40 -32.58 10.75
N VAL A 19 7.21 -33.15 10.49
CA VAL A 19 5.97 -32.39 10.30
C VAL A 19 5.52 -31.71 11.60
N LEU A 20 5.60 -32.40 12.74
CA LEU A 20 5.27 -31.81 14.05
C LEU A 20 6.21 -30.69 14.43
N VAL A 21 7.51 -30.86 14.18
CA VAL A 21 8.52 -29.82 14.38
C VAL A 21 8.20 -28.62 13.48
N MET A 22 7.91 -28.82 12.19
CA MET A 22 7.49 -27.73 11.31
C MET A 22 6.22 -27.03 11.81
N ALA A 23 5.20 -27.76 12.26
CA ALA A 23 3.97 -27.16 12.77
C ALA A 23 4.20 -26.34 14.06
N ILE A 24 5.07 -26.83 14.95
CA ILE A 24 5.45 -26.15 16.20
C ILE A 24 6.28 -24.90 15.92
N PHE A 25 7.09 -24.86 14.87
CA PHE A 25 7.86 -23.67 14.51
C PHE A 25 7.06 -22.67 13.65
N LEU A 26 6.24 -23.12 12.70
CA LEU A 26 5.40 -22.25 11.88
C LEU A 26 4.22 -21.65 12.65
N GLY A 27 3.66 -22.36 13.63
CA GLY A 27 2.52 -21.89 14.42
C GLY A 27 2.78 -20.57 15.16
N PRO A 28 3.85 -20.46 15.98
CA PRO A 28 4.24 -19.24 16.66
C PRO A 28 4.60 -18.10 15.70
N ILE A 29 5.25 -18.42 14.58
CA ILE A 29 5.57 -17.43 13.54
C ILE A 29 4.28 -16.83 12.97
N PHE A 30 3.32 -17.68 12.61
CA PHE A 30 2.03 -17.25 12.08
C PHE A 30 1.19 -16.51 13.14
N PHE A 31 1.23 -16.94 14.41
CA PHE A 31 0.51 -16.31 15.52
C PHE A 31 1.07 -14.93 15.89
N VAL A 32 2.40 -14.75 15.83
CA VAL A 32 3.04 -13.45 16.02
C VAL A 32 2.74 -12.53 14.84
N LEU A 33 2.77 -13.06 13.60
CA LEU A 33 2.42 -12.32 12.38
C LEU A 33 0.94 -11.94 12.33
N SER A 34 0.05 -12.79 12.86
CA SER A 34 -1.40 -12.59 12.84
C SER A 34 -1.91 -11.66 13.93
N ARG A 35 -1.04 -11.12 14.80
CA ARG A 35 -1.47 -10.13 15.80
C ARG A 35 -2.14 -8.97 15.06
N PRO A 36 -3.46 -8.74 15.24
CA PRO A 36 -4.13 -7.64 14.59
C PRO A 36 -3.50 -6.36 15.15
N HIS A 37 -2.75 -5.63 14.30
CA HIS A 37 -2.28 -4.31 14.63
C HIS A 37 -3.48 -3.47 15.04
N LYS A 38 -3.45 -2.89 16.24
CA LYS A 38 -4.49 -2.01 16.80
C LYS A 38 -4.52 -0.66 16.05
N LEU A 39 -4.80 -0.70 14.75
CA LEU A 39 -4.81 0.46 13.86
C LEU A 39 -5.90 1.47 14.25
N ALA A 40 -7.01 1.00 14.80
CA ALA A 40 -8.10 1.86 15.25
C ALA A 40 -7.73 2.78 16.43
N ALA A 41 -6.78 2.39 17.29
CA ALA A 41 -6.33 3.20 18.42
C ALA A 41 -5.36 4.33 18.02
N GLN A 42 -4.83 4.28 16.78
CA GLN A 42 -3.87 5.25 16.25
C GLN A 42 -4.53 6.30 15.34
N TYR A 43 -5.85 6.28 15.19
CA TYR A 43 -6.56 7.27 14.39
C TYR A 43 -6.60 8.60 15.14
N SER A 44 -5.88 9.59 14.63
CA SER A 44 -5.96 10.98 15.09
C SER A 44 -6.70 11.82 14.05
N VAL A 45 -7.71 12.56 14.50
CA VAL A 45 -8.39 13.57 13.66
C VAL A 45 -7.58 14.85 13.73
N MET A 46 -6.98 15.24 12.62
CA MET A 46 -6.30 16.53 12.47
C MET A 46 -7.12 17.39 11.52
N MET A 47 -7.37 18.64 11.92
CA MET A 47 -8.17 19.60 11.15
C MET A 47 -7.31 20.39 10.14
N ASP A 48 -6.02 20.58 10.44
CA ASP A 48 -5.09 21.32 9.58
C ASP A 48 -4.18 20.35 8.81
N PHE A 49 -4.14 20.52 7.49
CA PHE A 49 -3.28 19.73 6.63
C PHE A 49 -1.79 20.04 6.85
N GLU A 50 -1.44 21.23 7.33
CA GLU A 50 -0.03 21.55 7.55
C GLU A 50 0.60 20.67 8.65
N GLU A 51 -0.14 20.43 9.73
CA GLU A 51 0.28 19.52 10.79
C GLU A 51 0.34 18.08 10.30
N VAL A 52 -0.65 17.66 9.52
CA VAL A 52 -0.67 16.35 8.86
C VAL A 52 0.56 16.18 7.97
N TYR A 53 0.89 17.20 7.16
CA TYR A 53 2.02 17.17 6.23
C TYR A 53 3.35 16.96 6.95
N LYS A 54 3.55 17.61 8.12
CA LYS A 54 4.74 17.40 8.97
C LYS A 54 4.84 15.95 9.45
N HIS A 55 3.72 15.32 9.82
CA HIS A 55 3.69 13.93 10.24
C HIS A 55 3.91 12.95 9.07
N LEU A 56 3.39 13.27 7.88
CA LEU A 56 3.55 12.47 6.67
C LEU A 56 5.01 12.44 6.20
N ILE A 57 5.69 13.60 6.15
CA ILE A 57 7.11 13.65 5.79
C ILE A 57 7.98 12.91 6.82
N ALA A 58 7.62 13.00 8.10
CA ALA A 58 8.32 12.28 9.16
C ALA A 58 8.13 10.74 9.09
N GLY A 59 7.31 10.22 8.16
CA GLY A 59 7.03 8.79 8.02
C GLY A 59 6.21 8.20 9.17
N ARG A 60 5.53 9.05 9.96
CA ARG A 60 4.85 8.64 11.20
C ARG A 60 3.38 8.29 11.01
N GLY A 61 2.83 8.44 9.81
CA GLY A 61 1.42 8.16 9.57
C GLY A 61 1.04 8.16 8.09
N ALA A 62 -0.23 7.88 7.84
CA ALA A 62 -0.87 7.95 6.54
C ALA A 62 -2.09 8.87 6.63
N TYR A 63 -2.34 9.62 5.56
CA TYR A 63 -3.49 10.52 5.48
C TYR A 63 -4.55 9.89 4.57
N MET A 64 -5.74 9.69 5.11
CA MET A 64 -6.87 9.11 4.39
C MET A 64 -7.88 10.21 4.06
N ALA A 65 -8.05 10.48 2.78
CA ALA A 65 -9.06 11.39 2.26
C ALA A 65 -9.50 10.95 0.86
N SER A 66 -10.44 11.69 0.26
CA SER A 66 -10.87 11.40 -1.11
C SER A 66 -9.71 11.59 -2.10
N ARG A 67 -9.68 10.76 -3.15
CA ARG A 67 -8.61 10.81 -4.17
C ARG A 67 -8.42 12.20 -4.75
N ASN A 68 -9.52 12.89 -5.07
CA ASN A 68 -9.47 14.23 -5.66
C ASN A 68 -8.90 15.27 -4.67
N ASN A 69 -9.24 15.16 -3.39
CA ASN A 69 -8.67 16.03 -2.35
C ASN A 69 -7.17 15.75 -2.16
N LEU A 70 -6.75 14.48 -2.13
CA LEU A 70 -5.34 14.10 -1.99
C LEU A 70 -4.48 14.60 -3.15
N ILE A 71 -4.97 14.47 -4.39
CA ILE A 71 -4.23 14.98 -5.57
C ILE A 71 -4.08 16.50 -5.47
N TYR A 72 -5.15 17.21 -5.07
CA TYR A 72 -5.12 18.66 -4.89
C TYR A 72 -4.16 19.09 -3.78
N THR A 73 -4.26 18.52 -2.59
CA THR A 73 -3.41 18.88 -1.43
C THR A 73 -1.94 18.56 -1.67
N ILE A 74 -1.61 17.39 -2.23
CA ILE A 74 -0.23 17.07 -2.61
C ILE A 74 0.30 18.09 -3.62
N SER A 75 -0.52 18.49 -4.61
CA SER A 75 -0.10 19.49 -5.61
C SER A 75 0.14 20.88 -5.01
N LEU A 76 -0.53 21.22 -3.91
CA LEU A 76 -0.38 22.50 -3.20
C LEU A 76 0.87 22.52 -2.30
N TYR A 77 1.13 21.43 -1.58
CA TYR A 77 2.19 21.38 -0.55
C TYR A 77 3.52 20.79 -1.03
N SER A 78 3.55 20.06 -2.15
CA SER A 78 4.79 19.53 -2.73
C SER A 78 5.60 20.65 -3.41
N LYS A 79 6.36 21.39 -2.59
CA LYS A 79 7.14 22.57 -3.04
C LYS A 79 8.47 22.20 -3.72
N SER A 80 9.09 21.07 -3.36
CA SER A 80 10.50 20.78 -3.69
C SER A 80 10.74 20.05 -5.01
N GLY A 81 9.72 19.77 -5.83
CA GLY A 81 9.88 19.02 -7.09
C GLY A 81 10.28 17.54 -6.92
N ILE A 82 10.71 17.14 -5.73
CA ILE A 82 10.91 15.75 -5.33
C ILE A 82 9.59 15.26 -4.71
N PRO A 83 8.96 14.20 -5.26
CA PRO A 83 7.72 13.68 -4.72
C PRO A 83 7.98 12.97 -3.38
N THR A 84 7.91 13.73 -2.28
CA THR A 84 8.05 13.22 -0.91
C THR A 84 6.83 12.42 -0.45
N LEU A 85 5.68 12.64 -1.09
CA LEU A 85 4.43 11.95 -0.80
C LEU A 85 3.98 11.13 -2.00
N ARG A 86 3.59 9.87 -1.75
CA ARG A 86 3.06 8.97 -2.75
C ARG A 86 1.61 8.62 -2.41
N LEU A 87 0.74 8.75 -3.40
CA LEU A 87 -0.63 8.28 -3.31
C LEU A 87 -0.66 6.75 -3.53
N MET A 88 -1.38 6.04 -2.67
CA MET A 88 -1.63 4.61 -2.87
C MET A 88 -2.42 4.38 -4.17
N LYS A 89 -2.04 3.38 -4.96
CA LYS A 89 -2.71 3.06 -6.23
C LYS A 89 -4.14 2.56 -5.98
N GLU A 90 -4.28 1.67 -5.02
CA GLU A 90 -5.56 1.09 -4.64
C GLU A 90 -6.33 1.99 -3.68
N CYS A 91 -7.64 2.06 -3.88
CA CYS A 91 -8.53 2.76 -2.97
C CYS A 91 -8.87 1.84 -1.79
N PHE A 92 -8.54 2.27 -0.56
CA PHE A 92 -8.84 1.48 0.64
C PHE A 92 -10.35 1.28 0.84
N GLN A 93 -11.15 2.30 0.54
CA GLN A 93 -12.60 2.23 0.64
C GLN A 93 -13.25 3.22 -0.34
N PRO A 94 -14.18 2.76 -1.21
CA PRO A 94 -14.91 3.65 -2.10
C PRO A 94 -15.91 4.48 -1.28
N TYR A 95 -15.76 5.79 -1.34
CA TYR A 95 -16.71 6.74 -0.75
C TYR A 95 -17.41 7.52 -1.86
N SER A 96 -18.73 7.69 -1.74
CA SER A 96 -19.51 8.56 -2.60
C SER A 96 -19.86 9.85 -1.87
N THR A 97 -19.50 10.99 -2.44
CA THR A 97 -19.96 12.29 -1.94
C THR A 97 -21.38 12.53 -2.44
N ALA A 98 -22.30 12.87 -1.53
CA ALA A 98 -23.69 13.16 -1.86
C ALA A 98 -24.10 14.49 -1.24
N LEU A 99 -25.09 15.14 -1.87
CA LEU A 99 -25.72 16.34 -1.33
C LEU A 99 -26.85 15.92 -0.38
N GLY A 100 -26.76 16.37 0.88
CA GLY A 100 -27.82 16.19 1.86
C GLY A 100 -29.02 17.07 1.52
N VAL A 101 -30.22 16.47 1.47
CA VAL A 101 -31.50 17.17 1.24
C VAL A 101 -32.46 16.78 2.36
N GLN A 102 -33.34 17.69 2.79
CA GLN A 102 -34.38 17.40 3.78
C GLN A 102 -35.24 16.19 3.36
N SER A 103 -35.61 15.37 4.35
CA SER A 103 -36.50 14.23 4.16
C SER A 103 -37.81 14.68 3.51
N ASN A 104 -38.26 13.94 2.49
CA ASN A 104 -39.47 14.22 1.69
C ASN A 104 -39.48 15.55 0.93
N SER A 105 -38.31 16.17 0.71
CA SER A 105 -38.25 17.36 -0.13
C SER A 105 -38.68 17.06 -1.58
N PRO A 106 -39.63 17.82 -2.16
CA PRO A 106 -40.00 17.69 -3.56
C PRO A 106 -38.82 18.01 -4.51
N LEU A 107 -37.80 18.72 -4.01
CA LEU A 107 -36.62 19.10 -4.77
C LEU A 107 -35.69 17.92 -5.07
N LYS A 108 -35.76 16.83 -4.29
CA LYS A 108 -34.86 15.67 -4.42
C LYS A 108 -34.83 15.11 -5.85
N ARG A 109 -35.99 15.03 -6.52
CA ARG A 109 -36.11 14.50 -7.88
C ARG A 109 -35.43 15.40 -8.91
N SER A 110 -35.64 16.72 -8.78
CA SER A 110 -35.04 17.71 -9.67
C SER A 110 -33.52 17.75 -9.48
N LEU A 111 -33.06 17.77 -8.23
CA LEU A 111 -31.64 17.79 -7.89
C LEU A 111 -30.92 16.53 -8.40
N ASN A 112 -31.48 15.35 -8.14
CA ASN A 112 -30.88 14.10 -8.63
C ASN A 112 -30.72 14.11 -10.16
N ARG A 113 -31.73 14.58 -10.89
CA ARG A 113 -31.66 14.70 -12.36
C ARG A 113 -30.54 15.63 -12.80
N ALA A 114 -30.42 16.80 -12.16
CA ALA A 114 -29.34 17.75 -12.47
C ALA A 114 -27.96 17.17 -12.17
N VAL A 115 -27.79 16.50 -11.02
CA VAL A 115 -26.53 15.84 -10.65
C VAL A 115 -26.17 14.74 -11.65
N THR A 116 -27.14 13.94 -12.09
CA THR A 116 -26.94 12.92 -13.13
C THR A 116 -26.47 13.56 -14.44
N TRP A 117 -27.12 14.62 -14.90
CA TRP A 117 -26.69 15.32 -16.13
C TRP A 117 -25.28 15.89 -16.02
N ILE A 118 -24.94 16.49 -14.87
CA ILE A 118 -23.59 17.00 -14.62
C ILE A 118 -22.57 15.84 -14.65
N ALA A 119 -22.88 14.71 -14.02
CA ALA A 119 -22.01 13.54 -14.02
C ALA A 119 -21.84 12.93 -15.43
N GLU A 120 -22.94 12.77 -16.18
CA GLU A 120 -22.96 12.24 -17.54
C GLU A 120 -22.22 13.13 -18.53
N SER A 121 -22.24 14.45 -18.31
CA SER A 121 -21.48 15.40 -19.14
C SER A 121 -19.96 15.33 -18.94
N GLY A 122 -19.47 14.60 -17.93
CA GLY A 122 -18.04 14.53 -17.59
C GLY A 122 -17.48 15.80 -16.93
N MET A 123 -18.35 16.75 -16.60
CA MET A 123 -17.98 18.04 -16.00
C MET A 123 -17.14 17.92 -14.71
N PRO A 124 -17.40 16.97 -13.79
CA PRO A 124 -16.56 16.81 -12.60
C PRO A 124 -15.10 16.49 -12.92
N TYR A 125 -14.84 15.68 -13.95
CA TYR A 125 -13.47 15.35 -14.38
C TYR A 125 -12.76 16.58 -14.95
N GLN A 126 -13.48 17.37 -15.75
CA GLN A 126 -12.97 18.61 -16.31
C GLN A 126 -12.58 19.61 -15.22
N TRP A 127 -13.42 19.80 -14.21
CA TRP A 127 -13.14 20.72 -13.11
C TRP A 127 -11.90 20.31 -12.33
N VAL A 128 -11.75 19.03 -11.99
CA VAL A 128 -10.54 18.54 -11.30
C VAL A 128 -9.31 18.82 -12.15
N ARG A 129 -9.38 18.56 -13.47
CA ARG A 129 -8.28 18.85 -14.39
C ARG A 129 -7.94 20.34 -14.42
N GLU A 130 -8.93 21.22 -14.52
CA GLU A 130 -8.74 22.66 -14.53
C GLU A 130 -8.15 23.19 -13.22
N THR A 131 -8.64 22.73 -12.07
CA THR A 131 -8.07 23.10 -10.76
C THR A 131 -6.60 22.71 -10.67
N LEU A 132 -6.23 21.50 -11.11
CA LEU A 132 -4.83 21.07 -11.11
C LEU A 132 -3.95 21.88 -12.07
N MET A 133 -4.50 22.29 -13.21
CA MET A 133 -3.79 23.15 -14.16
C MET A 133 -3.56 24.55 -13.58
N ILE A 134 -4.53 25.10 -12.84
CA ILE A 134 -4.39 26.39 -12.13
C ILE A 134 -3.29 26.30 -11.08
N VAL A 135 -3.31 25.27 -10.22
CA VAL A 135 -2.27 25.07 -9.19
C VAL A 135 -0.89 24.92 -9.82
N ARG A 136 -0.78 24.17 -10.92
CA ARG A 136 0.48 24.05 -11.67
C ARG A 136 0.94 25.37 -12.27
N LYS A 137 0.02 26.18 -12.81
CA LYS A 137 0.33 27.50 -13.39
C LYS A 137 0.82 28.47 -12.31
N ASP A 138 0.12 28.52 -11.17
CA ASP A 138 0.48 29.34 -10.02
C ASP A 138 1.87 28.94 -9.46
N ARG A 139 2.14 27.62 -9.41
CA ARG A 139 3.48 27.10 -9.08
C ARG A 139 4.54 27.53 -10.08
N ARG A 140 4.29 27.47 -11.39
CA ARG A 140 5.24 27.95 -12.42
C ARG A 140 5.49 29.46 -12.33
N ALA A 141 4.50 30.24 -11.89
CA ALA A 141 4.69 31.67 -11.64
C ALA A 141 5.53 31.94 -10.38
N THR A 142 5.49 31.04 -9.39
CA THR A 142 6.21 31.18 -8.11
C THR A 142 7.58 30.47 -8.09
N SER A 143 7.79 29.47 -8.96
CA SER A 143 8.97 28.61 -9.00
C SER A 143 9.60 28.67 -10.39
N ASN A 144 10.80 29.26 -10.49
CA ASN A 144 11.63 29.24 -11.69
C ASN A 144 12.18 27.84 -12.04
N ASP A 145 11.92 26.81 -11.22
CA ASP A 145 12.38 25.44 -11.48
C ASP A 145 11.28 24.60 -12.13
N THR A 146 11.47 24.36 -13.43
CA THR A 146 10.72 23.40 -14.23
C THR A 146 10.96 21.98 -13.73
N ILE A 147 10.05 21.47 -12.89
CA ILE A 147 9.94 20.02 -12.67
C ILE A 147 8.51 19.59 -12.94
N ASP A 148 8.35 18.89 -14.07
CA ASP A 148 7.14 18.27 -14.54
C ASP A 148 6.65 17.23 -13.53
N ILE A 149 5.58 17.58 -12.81
CA ILE A 149 4.72 16.59 -12.16
C ILE A 149 3.86 15.96 -13.25
N ILE A 150 4.49 15.09 -14.04
CA ILE A 150 3.80 14.09 -14.84
C ILE A 150 3.67 12.86 -13.95
N ALA A 151 2.44 12.38 -13.87
CA ALA A 151 2.13 11.02 -13.52
C ALA A 151 2.84 10.11 -14.52
N THR A 152 4.10 9.78 -14.25
CA THR A 152 4.85 8.90 -15.14
C THR A 152 4.77 7.50 -14.58
N GLU A 153 3.79 6.76 -15.10
CA GLU A 153 3.88 5.31 -15.28
C GLU A 153 4.99 4.92 -16.29
N SER A 154 6.13 5.59 -16.30
CA SER A 154 7.30 5.06 -17.01
C SER A 154 8.00 4.13 -16.04
N GLY A 155 8.24 2.90 -16.52
CA GLY A 155 9.15 1.95 -15.92
C GLY A 155 10.43 2.63 -15.47
N SER A 156 10.43 3.05 -14.21
CA SER A 156 11.63 3.46 -13.51
C SER A 156 12.54 2.25 -13.62
N ARG A 157 13.73 2.46 -14.19
CA ARG A 157 14.80 1.47 -14.18
C ARG A 157 14.82 0.93 -12.77
N VAL A 158 14.42 -0.35 -12.61
CA VAL A 158 14.35 -1.00 -11.31
C VAL A 158 15.78 -0.99 -10.80
N SER A 159 16.12 0.02 -10.00
CA SER A 159 17.36 0.04 -9.27
C SER A 159 17.24 -1.15 -8.33
N PHE A 160 17.98 -2.23 -8.61
CA PHE A 160 18.11 -3.34 -7.70
C PHE A 160 18.74 -2.80 -6.41
N THR A 161 17.91 -2.40 -5.46
CA THR A 161 18.32 -2.05 -4.11
C THR A 161 18.80 -3.31 -3.43
N LEU A 162 19.75 -3.16 -2.51
CA LEU A 162 20.39 -4.27 -1.78
C LEU A 162 19.37 -5.20 -1.10
N GLU A 163 18.17 -4.69 -0.81
CA GLU A 163 17.02 -5.43 -0.29
C GLU A 163 16.54 -6.57 -1.21
N HIS A 164 16.62 -6.40 -2.53
CA HIS A 164 16.24 -7.46 -3.48
C HIS A 164 17.28 -8.59 -3.55
N LEU A 165 18.55 -8.30 -3.25
CA LEU A 165 19.64 -9.29 -3.23
C LEU A 165 19.83 -9.93 -1.84
N GLN A 166 19.23 -9.35 -0.80
CA GLN A 166 19.28 -9.82 0.59
C GLN A 166 18.81 -11.27 0.73
N GLY A 167 17.78 -11.68 -0.02
CA GLY A 167 17.29 -13.07 -0.01
C GLY A 167 18.35 -14.09 -0.46
N VAL A 168 19.16 -13.75 -1.47
CA VAL A 168 20.24 -14.62 -1.98
C VAL A 168 21.35 -14.76 -0.95
N PHE A 169 21.72 -13.68 -0.26
CA PHE A 169 22.72 -13.73 0.81
C PHE A 169 22.25 -14.51 2.04
N ILE A 170 20.97 -14.43 2.41
CA ILE A 170 20.40 -15.22 3.50
C ILE A 170 20.39 -16.71 3.12
N MET A 171 19.95 -17.06 1.90
CA MET A 171 20.01 -18.43 1.39
C MET A 171 21.43 -19.00 1.44
N PHE A 172 22.43 -18.20 1.00
CA PHE A 172 23.83 -18.60 1.04
C PHE A 172 24.34 -18.78 2.48
N GLY A 173 24.00 -17.86 3.38
CA GLY A 173 24.36 -17.95 4.80
C GLY A 173 23.78 -19.19 5.49
N VAL A 174 22.50 -19.50 5.23
CA VAL A 174 21.84 -20.71 5.75
C VAL A 174 22.49 -21.97 5.17
N GLY A 175 22.78 -21.98 3.87
CA GLY A 175 23.49 -23.08 3.21
C GLY A 175 24.87 -23.34 3.82
N CYS A 176 25.68 -22.30 4.00
CA CYS A 176 26.99 -22.41 4.66
C CYS A 176 26.86 -22.86 6.13
N GLY A 177 25.85 -22.38 6.86
CA GLY A 177 25.59 -22.79 8.24
C GLY A 177 25.22 -24.27 8.37
N LEU A 178 24.35 -24.77 7.49
CA LEU A 178 24.00 -26.20 7.43
C LEU A 178 25.20 -27.07 7.08
N SER A 179 26.00 -26.68 6.09
CA SER A 179 27.23 -27.39 5.73
C SER A 179 28.23 -27.44 6.89
N PHE A 180 28.39 -26.34 7.64
CA PHE A 180 29.25 -26.31 8.81
C PHE A 180 28.73 -27.20 9.95
N LEU A 181 27.41 -27.25 10.17
CA LEU A 181 26.81 -28.16 11.15
C LEU A 181 27.03 -29.62 10.79
N VAL A 182 26.86 -29.99 9.52
CA VAL A 182 27.14 -31.35 9.03
C VAL A 182 28.61 -31.71 9.27
N PHE A 183 29.53 -30.80 8.98
CA PHE A 183 30.96 -31.00 9.24
C PHE A 183 31.24 -31.21 10.74
N LEU A 184 30.64 -30.41 11.62
CA LEU A 184 30.80 -30.58 13.07
C LEU A 184 30.23 -31.90 13.59
N THR A 185 29.16 -32.43 12.99
CA THR A 185 28.61 -33.74 13.36
C THR A 185 29.44 -34.92 12.86
N GLU A 186 30.30 -34.70 11.87
CA GLU A 186 31.21 -35.72 11.33
C GLU A 186 32.53 -35.78 12.12
N ILE A 187 32.97 -34.69 12.75
CA ILE A 187 34.18 -34.65 13.59
C ILE A 187 34.21 -35.66 14.77
N PRO A 188 33.11 -35.91 15.52
CA PRO A 188 33.12 -36.84 16.64
C PRO A 188 32.93 -38.32 16.24
N PHE A 189 32.86 -38.65 14.94
CA PHE A 189 32.77 -40.03 14.44
C PHE A 189 34.03 -40.41 13.66
#